data_AF-R6EXL9-F1
#
_entry.id   AF-R6EXL9-F1
#
_cell.length_a   1.000
_cell.length_b   1.000
_cell.length_c   1.000
_cell.angle_alpha   90.00
_cell.angle_beta   90.00
_cell.angle_gamma   90.00
#
_symmetry.space_group_name_H-M   'P 1'
#
loop_
_entity.id
_entity.type
_entity.pdbx_description
1 polymer ?
#
loop_
_entity_poly.entity_id
_entity_poly.type
_entity_poly.pdbx_seq_one_letter_code
_entity_poly.pdbx_strand_id
1 'polypeptide(L)'
;MSDSYDITEYASDEEVYPINGEQYNDIIGEVQEVGQSLSDLVYTSERAIDVAQNIAGMFKECVLAQERTKQMQEWGKVEIAKTIAKFKTAQTFMEGTFGERDKALTKHYDLLDKAVASNDRDLILASLQGISSVVTKSPLDDFEKFVELYNDPSQELLDF
;
A
#
# COMPACT_ATOMS: atom_id res chain seq x y z
N MET A 1 -42.44 3.73 -18.55
CA MET A 1 -41.40 2.69 -18.35
C MET A 1 -40.32 3.34 -17.54
N SER A 2 -40.25 3.02 -16.26
CA SER A 2 -39.26 3.58 -15.34
C SER A 2 -38.69 2.40 -14.58
N ASP A 3 -37.40 2.17 -14.80
CA ASP A 3 -36.67 1.02 -14.32
C ASP A 3 -36.45 1.10 -12.81
N SER A 4 -36.72 -0.05 -12.19
CA SER A 4 -36.47 -0.40 -10.81
C SER A 4 -34.97 -0.69 -10.64
N TYR A 5 -34.32 0.03 -9.72
CA TYR A 5 -33.06 -0.42 -9.15
C TYR A 5 -33.26 -0.67 -7.65
N ASP A 6 -33.34 -1.96 -7.34
CA ASP A 6 -33.36 -2.58 -6.04
C ASP A 6 -31.96 -2.39 -5.42
N ILE A 7 -31.86 -1.66 -4.31
CA ILE A 7 -30.60 -1.51 -3.55
C ILE A 7 -30.63 -2.57 -2.46
N THR A 8 -29.89 -3.65 -2.70
CA THR A 8 -29.65 -4.70 -1.72
C THR A 8 -28.89 -4.13 -0.53
N GLU A 9 -29.50 -4.35 0.63
CA GLU A 9 -29.03 -4.11 1.99
C GLU A 9 -27.71 -4.86 2.23
N TYR A 10 -26.58 -4.15 2.24
CA TYR A 10 -25.32 -4.67 2.77
C TYR A 10 -25.35 -4.46 4.29
N ALA A 11 -25.79 -5.49 5.00
CA ALA A 11 -25.56 -5.65 6.42
C ALA A 11 -24.04 -5.70 6.66
N SER A 12 -23.47 -4.63 7.22
CA SER A 12 -22.12 -4.64 7.77
C SER A 12 -22.20 -5.17 9.21
N ASP A 13 -21.71 -6.37 9.44
CA ASP A 13 -21.46 -6.89 10.79
C ASP A 13 -20.47 -5.95 11.50
N GLU A 14 -20.93 -5.29 12.56
CA GLU A 14 -20.11 -4.49 13.47
C GLU A 14 -19.17 -5.40 14.28
N GLU A 15 -17.95 -5.63 13.79
CA GLU A 15 -16.86 -6.07 14.67
C GLU A 15 -16.21 -4.86 15.34
N VAL A 16 -16.69 -4.56 16.56
CA VAL A 16 -16.12 -3.57 17.46
C VAL A 16 -14.83 -4.13 18.09
N TYR A 17 -13.68 -3.59 17.71
CA TYR A 17 -12.38 -3.93 18.33
C TYR A 17 -12.04 -2.96 19.48
N PRO A 18 -11.40 -3.45 20.57
CA PRO A 18 -11.25 -2.70 21.81
C PRO A 18 -10.15 -1.64 21.73
N ILE A 19 -10.42 -0.48 22.35
CA ILE A 19 -9.59 0.72 22.41
C ILE A 19 -8.46 0.55 23.46
N ASN A 20 -7.22 0.92 23.12
CA ASN A 20 -6.07 0.93 24.04
C ASN A 20 -6.11 2.11 25.04
N GLY A 21 -5.88 1.83 26.33
CA GLY A 21 -6.21 2.70 27.47
C GLY A 21 -5.40 3.99 27.66
N GLU A 22 -4.30 4.20 26.93
CA GLU A 22 -3.48 5.42 27.08
C GLU A 22 -4.02 6.61 26.24
N GLN A 23 -4.74 6.37 25.14
CA GLN A 23 -5.42 7.43 24.38
C GLN A 23 -6.73 7.92 25.04
N TYR A 24 -7.22 7.21 26.05
CA TYR A 24 -8.46 7.56 26.74
C TYR A 24 -8.27 8.77 27.67
N ASN A 25 -7.12 8.90 28.33
CA ASN A 25 -6.94 9.89 29.39
C ASN A 25 -6.82 11.34 28.89
N ASP A 26 -6.17 11.56 27.75
CA ASP A 26 -5.98 12.91 27.19
C ASP A 26 -7.30 13.49 26.64
N ILE A 27 -8.08 12.64 25.95
CA ILE A 27 -9.39 13.01 25.41
C ILE A 27 -10.40 13.27 26.55
N ILE A 28 -10.36 12.46 27.61
CA ILE A 28 -11.31 12.60 28.74
C ILE A 28 -11.03 13.88 29.54
N GLY A 29 -9.77 14.32 29.66
CA GLY A 29 -9.42 15.58 30.33
C GLY A 29 -10.01 16.80 29.63
N GLU A 30 -9.82 16.90 28.30
CA GLU A 30 -10.37 18.00 27.50
C GLU A 30 -11.92 17.96 27.44
N VAL A 31 -12.51 16.76 27.38
CA VAL A 31 -13.97 16.56 27.42
C VAL A 31 -14.58 17.06 28.73
N GLN A 32 -13.89 16.86 29.86
CA GLN A 32 -14.40 17.23 31.18
C GLN A 32 -14.37 18.75 31.41
N GLU A 33 -13.34 19.44 30.92
CA GLU A 33 -13.22 20.90 30.99
C GLU A 33 -14.28 21.59 30.11
N VAL A 34 -14.47 21.10 28.87
CA VAL A 34 -15.52 21.60 27.97
C VAL A 34 -16.91 21.31 28.53
N GLY A 35 -17.13 20.14 29.12
CA GLY A 35 -18.39 19.78 29.78
C GLY A 35 -18.77 20.71 30.93
N GLN A 36 -17.79 21.13 31.74
CA GLN A 36 -18.00 22.10 32.83
C GLN A 36 -18.33 23.49 32.29
N SER A 37 -17.60 23.97 31.27
CA SER A 37 -17.87 25.27 30.65
C SER A 37 -19.24 25.33 29.95
N LEU A 38 -19.72 24.21 29.39
CA LEU A 38 -21.05 24.11 28.79
C LEU A 38 -22.15 24.13 29.85
N SER A 39 -21.92 23.44 30.97
CA SER A 39 -22.85 23.43 32.11
C SER A 39 -23.07 24.83 32.67
N ASP A 40 -22.01 25.63 32.78
CA ASP A 40 -22.09 27.00 33.30
C ASP A 40 -22.84 27.94 32.34
N LEU A 41 -22.76 27.71 31.03
CA LEU A 41 -23.45 28.50 30.01
C LEU A 41 -24.97 28.26 30.01
N VAL A 42 -25.40 27.01 30.21
CA VAL A 42 -26.81 26.57 30.21
C VAL A 42 -27.67 27.28 31.27
N TYR A 43 -27.08 27.78 32.36
CA TYR A 43 -27.81 28.51 33.40
C TYR A 43 -28.23 29.94 33.02
N THR A 44 -27.84 30.46 31.84
CA THR A 44 -28.03 31.87 31.47
C THR A 44 -28.94 32.07 30.25
N SER A 45 -30.26 31.95 30.41
CA SER A 45 -31.32 32.22 29.39
C SER A 45 -31.47 31.20 28.25
N GLU A 46 -32.65 31.16 27.61
CA GLU A 46 -32.98 30.24 26.48
C GLU A 46 -31.97 30.30 25.32
N ARG A 47 -31.43 31.48 25.03
CA ARG A 47 -30.38 31.65 24.00
C ARG A 47 -29.08 30.92 24.34
N ALA A 48 -28.76 30.74 25.61
CA ALA A 48 -27.57 30.01 26.02
C ALA A 48 -27.75 28.49 25.94
N ILE A 49 -28.99 28.00 26.03
CA ILE A 49 -29.31 26.58 25.78
C ILE A 49 -29.09 26.25 24.30
N ASP A 50 -29.57 27.09 23.39
CA ASP A 50 -29.36 26.90 21.94
C ASP A 50 -27.87 26.94 21.57
N VAL A 51 -27.11 27.86 22.17
CA VAL A 51 -25.65 27.95 21.96
C VAL A 51 -24.93 26.73 22.54
N ALA A 52 -25.28 26.28 23.75
CA ALA A 52 -24.68 25.10 24.36
C ALA A 52 -24.98 23.82 23.55
N GLN A 53 -26.21 23.68 23.03
CA GLN A 53 -26.58 22.56 22.16
C GLN A 53 -25.81 22.58 20.83
N ASN A 54 -25.63 23.76 20.24
CA ASN A 54 -24.87 23.91 19.00
C ASN A 54 -23.37 23.57 19.21
N ILE A 55 -22.76 24.07 20.29
CA ILE A 55 -21.36 23.75 20.64
C ILE A 55 -21.20 22.25 20.93
N ALA A 56 -22.12 21.63 21.66
CA ALA A 56 -22.08 20.19 21.91
C ALA A 56 -22.21 19.37 20.61
N GLY A 57 -23.06 19.82 19.68
CA GLY A 57 -23.18 19.25 18.34
C GLY A 57 -21.88 19.37 17.54
N MET A 58 -21.29 20.57 17.50
CA MET A 58 -20.00 20.82 16.84
C MET A 58 -18.87 19.99 17.43
N PHE A 59 -18.81 19.83 18.76
CA PHE A 59 -17.79 19.01 19.42
C PHE A 59 -17.93 17.54 19.03
N LYS A 60 -19.15 17.01 19.04
CA LYS A 60 -19.42 15.64 18.57
C LYS A 60 -18.98 15.44 17.13
N GLU A 61 -19.29 16.39 16.24
CA GLU A 61 -18.85 16.35 14.85
C GLU A 61 -17.32 16.40 14.73
N CYS A 62 -16.64 17.20 15.56
CA CYS A 62 -15.18 17.29 15.59
C CYS A 62 -14.53 15.96 16.00
N VAL A 63 -15.01 15.32 17.06
CA VAL A 63 -14.52 14.00 17.50
C VAL A 63 -14.71 12.95 16.41
N LEU A 64 -15.90 12.89 15.79
CA LEU A 64 -16.18 11.98 14.67
C LEU A 64 -15.27 12.26 13.47
N ALA A 65 -15.01 13.53 13.15
CA ALA A 65 -14.09 13.91 12.08
C ALA A 65 -12.65 13.49 12.38
N GLN A 66 -12.22 13.61 13.64
CA GLN A 66 -10.89 13.17 14.08
C GLN A 66 -10.73 11.65 13.99
N GLU A 67 -11.72 10.88 14.42
CA GLU A 67 -11.74 9.42 14.29
C GLU A 67 -11.65 8.99 12.83
N ARG A 68 -12.45 9.59 11.95
CA ARG A 68 -12.39 9.33 10.50
C ARG A 68 -11.02 9.66 9.92
N THR A 69 -10.41 10.75 10.37
CA THR A 69 -9.06 11.15 9.93
C THR A 69 -8.01 10.13 10.36
N LYS A 70 -8.07 9.63 11.61
CA LYS A 70 -7.17 8.56 12.08
C LYS A 70 -7.36 7.28 11.27
N GLN A 71 -8.60 6.85 11.04
CA GLN A 71 -8.89 5.67 10.22
C GLN A 71 -8.35 5.81 8.80
N MET A 72 -8.55 6.98 8.18
CA MET A 72 -8.01 7.26 6.84
C MET A 72 -6.49 7.24 6.81
N GLN A 73 -5.81 7.71 7.86
CA GLN A 73 -4.36 7.63 7.97
C GLN A 73 -3.86 6.19 8.07
N GLU A 74 -4.47 5.36 8.91
CA GLU A 74 -4.09 3.95 9.03
C GLU A 74 -4.37 3.16 7.74
N TRP A 75 -5.54 3.39 7.12
CA TRP A 75 -5.84 2.81 5.82
C TRP A 75 -4.83 3.26 4.75
N GLY A 76 -4.47 4.55 4.74
CA GLY A 76 -3.46 5.11 3.85
C GLY A 76 -2.09 4.46 4.03
N LYS A 77 -1.65 4.23 5.27
CA LYS A 77 -0.40 3.51 5.57
C LYS A 77 -0.42 2.09 4.97
N VAL A 78 -1.48 1.33 5.22
CA VAL A 78 -1.63 -0.03 4.69
C VAL A 78 -1.60 -0.05 3.16
N GLU A 79 -2.29 0.89 2.51
CA GLU A 79 -2.36 0.93 1.04
C GLU A 79 -1.02 1.35 0.41
N ILE A 80 -0.30 2.27 1.05
CA ILE A 80 1.08 2.59 0.68
C ILE A 80 1.97 1.35 0.85
N ALA A 81 1.78 0.56 1.91
CA ALA A 81 2.58 -0.64 2.18
C ALA A 81 2.44 -1.66 1.06
N LYS A 82 1.18 -1.94 0.69
CA LYS A 82 0.83 -2.82 -0.42
C LYS A 82 1.44 -2.33 -1.73
N THR A 83 1.36 -1.04 -1.99
CA THR A 83 1.90 -0.44 -3.22
C THR A 83 3.42 -0.62 -3.28
N ILE A 84 4.14 -0.36 -2.18
CA ILE A 84 5.59 -0.54 -2.13
C ILE A 84 5.96 -2.02 -2.26
N ALA A 85 5.26 -2.93 -1.59
CA ALA A 85 5.50 -4.36 -1.70
C ALA A 85 5.36 -4.85 -3.15
N LYS A 86 4.25 -4.47 -3.82
CA LYS A 86 4.03 -4.76 -5.24
C LYS A 86 5.12 -4.20 -6.14
N PHE A 87 5.54 -2.95 -5.91
CA PHE A 87 6.64 -2.34 -6.63
C PHE A 87 7.95 -3.13 -6.46
N LYS A 88 8.31 -3.50 -5.22
CA LYS A 88 9.52 -4.29 -4.95
C LYS A 88 9.49 -5.66 -5.60
N THR A 89 8.33 -6.34 -5.59
CA THR A 89 8.14 -7.62 -6.27
C THR A 89 8.38 -7.48 -7.78
N ALA A 90 7.78 -6.45 -8.40
CA ALA A 90 8.00 -6.16 -9.82
C ALA A 90 9.44 -5.78 -10.13
N GLN A 91 10.06 -4.92 -9.30
CA GLN A 91 11.45 -4.52 -9.45
C GLN A 91 12.38 -5.73 -9.38
N THR A 92 12.23 -6.58 -8.36
CA THR A 92 13.06 -7.78 -8.15
C THR A 92 12.94 -8.74 -9.33
N PHE A 93 11.74 -8.96 -9.83
CA PHE A 93 11.52 -9.80 -11.02
C PHE A 93 12.22 -9.24 -12.26
N MET A 94 12.08 -7.94 -12.52
CA MET A 94 12.72 -7.29 -13.67
C MET A 94 14.26 -7.31 -13.54
N GLU A 95 14.79 -6.96 -12.37
CA GLU A 95 16.24 -6.93 -12.12
C GLU A 95 16.86 -8.32 -12.20
N GLY A 96 16.18 -9.35 -11.69
CA GLY A 96 16.63 -10.73 -11.82
C GLY A 96 16.66 -11.18 -13.28
N THR A 97 15.51 -11.11 -13.96
CA THR A 97 15.36 -11.65 -15.32
C THR A 97 16.21 -10.92 -16.36
N PHE A 98 16.26 -9.59 -16.33
CA PHE A 98 17.05 -8.81 -17.28
C PHE A 98 18.51 -8.66 -16.84
N GLY A 99 18.78 -8.55 -15.54
CA GLY A 99 20.14 -8.42 -15.03
C GLY A 99 20.98 -9.68 -15.21
N GLU A 100 20.40 -10.88 -15.05
CA GLU A 100 21.11 -12.13 -15.35
C GLU A 100 21.46 -12.25 -16.83
N ARG A 101 20.53 -11.85 -17.72
CA ARG A 101 20.77 -11.86 -19.16
C ARG A 101 21.85 -10.87 -19.56
N ASP A 102 21.85 -9.66 -19.02
CA ASP A 102 22.88 -8.65 -19.27
C ASP A 102 24.27 -9.16 -18.89
N LYS A 103 24.41 -9.76 -17.70
CA LYS A 103 25.66 -10.38 -17.25
C LYS A 103 26.10 -11.53 -18.16
N ALA A 104 25.17 -12.40 -18.55
CA ALA A 104 25.46 -13.54 -19.43
C ALA A 104 25.91 -13.06 -20.82
N LEU A 105 25.21 -12.10 -21.42
CA LEU A 105 25.53 -11.53 -22.71
C LEU A 105 26.88 -10.80 -22.68
N THR A 106 27.12 -9.95 -21.68
CA THR A 106 28.40 -9.26 -21.50
C THR A 106 29.56 -10.24 -21.49
N LYS A 107 29.45 -11.33 -20.72
CA LYS A 107 30.48 -12.37 -20.68
C LYS A 107 30.71 -13.06 -22.03
N HIS A 108 29.65 -13.31 -22.81
CA HIS A 108 29.79 -13.91 -24.13
C HIS A 108 30.35 -12.94 -25.17
N TYR A 109 30.03 -11.65 -25.10
CA TYR A 109 30.64 -10.62 -25.93
C TYR A 109 32.13 -10.44 -25.60
N ASP A 110 32.50 -10.40 -24.33
CA ASP A 110 33.92 -10.37 -23.91
C ASP A 110 34.70 -11.59 -24.43
N LEU A 111 34.06 -12.76 -24.45
CA LEU A 111 34.67 -13.97 -24.99
C LEU A 111 34.81 -13.91 -26.52
N LEU A 112 33.79 -13.38 -27.20
CA LEU A 112 33.80 -13.19 -28.65
C LEU A 112 34.92 -12.23 -29.07
N ASP A 113 35.08 -11.11 -28.37
CA ASP A 113 36.13 -10.13 -28.66
C ASP A 113 37.53 -10.75 -28.53
N LYS A 114 37.75 -11.57 -27.49
CA LYS A 114 39.00 -12.32 -27.32
C LYS A 114 39.21 -13.33 -28.43
N ALA A 115 38.16 -14.06 -28.81
CA ALA A 115 38.21 -15.09 -29.85
C ALA A 115 38.52 -14.49 -31.24
N VAL A 116 37.94 -13.33 -31.54
CA VAL A 116 38.22 -12.58 -32.78
C VAL A 116 39.66 -12.09 -32.78
N ALA A 117 40.15 -11.54 -31.65
CA ALA A 117 41.53 -11.07 -31.53
C ALA A 117 42.57 -12.20 -31.69
N SER A 118 42.24 -13.42 -31.22
CA SER A 118 43.11 -14.60 -31.36
C SER A 118 42.87 -15.40 -32.64
N ASN A 119 41.91 -14.99 -33.50
CA ASN A 119 41.45 -15.74 -34.67
C ASN A 119 41.08 -17.21 -34.35
N ASP A 120 40.52 -17.44 -33.16
CA ASP A 120 40.09 -18.76 -32.70
C ASP A 120 38.67 -19.03 -33.16
N ARG A 121 38.54 -19.81 -34.24
CA ARG A 121 37.26 -20.13 -34.86
C ARG A 121 36.31 -20.89 -33.94
N ASP A 122 36.83 -21.80 -33.12
CA ASP A 122 36.01 -22.61 -32.24
C ASP A 122 35.45 -21.75 -31.11
N LEU A 123 36.27 -20.85 -30.58
CA LEU A 123 35.86 -19.92 -29.54
C LEU A 123 34.88 -18.85 -30.06
N ILE A 124 35.02 -18.41 -31.31
CA ILE A 124 34.03 -17.54 -31.98
C ILE A 124 32.68 -18.26 -32.06
N LEU A 125 32.67 -19.51 -32.54
CA LEU A 125 31.43 -20.28 -32.70
C LEU A 125 30.75 -20.53 -31.35
N ALA A 126 31.52 -20.91 -30.32
CA ALA A 126 31.02 -21.12 -28.97
C ALA A 126 30.43 -19.84 -28.37
N SER A 127 31.07 -18.69 -28.58
CA SER A 127 30.57 -17.39 -28.09
C SER A 127 29.26 -16.99 -28.75
N LEU A 128 29.16 -17.15 -30.08
CA LEU A 128 27.94 -16.87 -30.83
C LEU A 128 26.79 -17.81 -30.45
N GLN A 129 27.08 -19.10 -30.21
CA GLN A 129 26.09 -20.05 -29.70
C GLN A 129 25.59 -19.67 -28.31
N GLY A 130 26.49 -19.23 -27.43
CA GLY A 130 26.14 -18.72 -26.10
C GLY A 130 25.20 -17.51 -26.17
N ILE A 131 25.55 -16.50 -26.98
CA ILE A 131 24.70 -15.33 -27.23
C ILE A 131 23.32 -15.77 -27.75
N SER A 132 23.30 -16.61 -28.78
CA SER A 132 22.07 -17.14 -29.38
C SER A 132 21.19 -17.84 -28.34
N SER A 133 21.78 -18.68 -27.48
CA SER A 133 21.06 -19.40 -26.42
C SER A 133 20.41 -18.47 -25.40
N VAL A 134 21.06 -17.34 -25.07
CA VAL A 134 20.47 -16.33 -24.18
C VAL A 134 19.35 -15.57 -24.89
N VAL A 135 19.59 -15.02 -26.09
CA VAL A 135 18.61 -14.14 -26.76
C VAL A 135 17.36 -14.88 -27.25
N THR A 136 17.45 -16.19 -27.51
CA THR A 136 16.32 -17.00 -27.98
C THR A 136 15.33 -17.37 -26.87
N LYS A 137 15.75 -17.35 -25.60
CA LYS A 137 14.85 -17.52 -24.46
C LYS A 137 14.17 -16.21 -24.10
N SER A 138 12.90 -16.25 -23.72
CA SER A 138 12.19 -15.05 -23.27
C SER A 138 12.73 -14.63 -21.89
N PRO A 139 12.98 -13.33 -21.64
CA PRO A 139 13.23 -12.84 -20.28
C PRO A 139 11.99 -13.03 -19.37
N LEU A 140 10.83 -13.33 -19.94
CA LEU A 140 9.56 -13.48 -19.24
C LEU A 140 9.10 -14.93 -19.13
N ASP A 141 10.00 -15.91 -19.30
CA ASP A 141 9.65 -17.34 -19.21
C ASP A 141 9.03 -17.70 -17.83
N ASP A 142 9.42 -17.01 -16.75
CA ASP A 142 8.86 -17.17 -15.41
C ASP A 142 7.78 -16.13 -15.04
N PHE A 143 7.16 -15.49 -16.04
CA PHE A 143 6.16 -14.43 -15.80
C PHE A 143 4.94 -14.92 -15.01
N GLU A 144 4.52 -16.17 -15.20
CA GLU A 144 3.37 -16.74 -14.48
C GLU A 144 3.62 -16.81 -12.97
N LYS A 145 4.83 -17.20 -12.56
CA LYS A 145 5.26 -17.17 -11.15
C LYS A 145 5.30 -15.75 -10.60
N PHE A 146 5.70 -14.78 -11.42
CA PHE A 146 5.63 -13.36 -11.03
C PHE A 146 4.18 -12.92 -10.79
N VAL A 147 3.24 -13.30 -11.66
CA VAL A 147 1.81 -12.95 -11.50
C VAL A 147 1.25 -13.56 -10.22
N GLU A 148 1.62 -14.80 -9.88
CA GLU A 148 1.25 -15.44 -8.61
C GLU A 148 1.77 -14.63 -7.41
N LEU A 149 3.07 -14.32 -7.39
CA LEU A 149 3.70 -13.55 -6.31
C LEU A 149 3.16 -12.11 -6.22
N TYR A 150 2.88 -11.46 -7.35
CA TYR A 150 2.38 -10.08 -7.38
C TYR A 150 0.95 -9.94 -6.84
N ASN A 151 0.15 -10.99 -6.98
CA ASN A 151 -1.23 -11.02 -6.53
C ASN A 151 -1.42 -11.72 -5.18
N ASP A 152 -0.36 -12.22 -4.57
CA ASP A 152 -0.41 -12.91 -3.28
C ASP A 152 -0.86 -11.93 -2.16
N PRO A 153 -2.07 -12.12 -1.59
CA PRO A 153 -2.58 -11.26 -0.53
C PRO A 153 -1.89 -11.51 0.81
N SER A 154 -1.10 -12.58 0.93
CA SER A 154 -0.36 -12.94 2.15
C SER A 154 1.04 -12.35 2.20
N GLN A 155 1.46 -11.58 1.18
CA GLN A 155 2.74 -10.87 1.21
C GLN A 155 2.80 -9.96 2.43
N GLU A 156 3.84 -10.20 3.25
CA GLU A 156 4.12 -9.42 4.44
C GLU A 156 4.27 -7.95 4.05
N LEU A 157 3.40 -7.11 4.62
CA LEU A 157 3.46 -5.67 4.40
C LEU A 157 4.75 -5.16 5.05
N LEU A 158 5.44 -4.24 4.36
CA LEU A 158 6.61 -3.59 4.95
C LEU A 158 6.16 -2.81 6.18
N ASP A 159 6.73 -3.11 7.34
CA ASP A 159 6.59 -2.28 8.53
C ASP A 159 7.31 -0.94 8.30
N PHE A 160 6.63 0.16 8.58
CA PHE A 160 7.19 1.52 8.55
C PHE A 160 6.64 2.41 9.65
#